data_AF-A0A1P8M887-F1
#
_entry.id   AF-A0A1P8M887-F1
#
_cell.length_a   1.000
_cell.length_b   1.000
_cell.length_c   1.000
_cell.angle_alpha   90.00
_cell.angle_beta   90.00
_cell.angle_gamma   90.00
#
_symmetry.space_group_name_H-M   'P 1'
#
loop_
_entity.id
_entity.type
_entity.pdbx_description
1 polymer ?
#
loop_
_entity_poly.entity_id
_entity_poly.type
_entity_poly.pdbx_seq_one_letter_code
_entity_poly.pdbx_strand_id
1 'polypeptide(L)'
;MLLIPLSLLCALGLLLGYLFLTAKPEASTPLGASAAVPGGTARVSDVVPLEKDGWLPPERVQVLDAGPSAGTHRVRILVQFTALDGEGIGLDTSQFAVTGLGAGSIRPLWAAPGKAQLRQGDSADATMVFELPNRAVALVLEGPDNTRLSLGLSHHTG
;
A
#
# COMPACT_ATOMS: atom_id res chain seq x y z
N MET A 1 -17.91 -4.40 -47.52
CA MET A 1 -18.34 -3.66 -46.31
C MET A 1 -17.69 -4.15 -45.01
N LEU A 2 -17.00 -5.32 -44.99
CA LEU A 2 -16.30 -5.84 -43.79
C LEU A 2 -14.91 -5.20 -43.51
N LEU A 3 -14.33 -4.49 -44.47
CA LEU A 3 -12.99 -3.90 -44.34
C LEU A 3 -12.94 -2.75 -43.32
N ILE A 4 -14.01 -1.96 -43.23
CA ILE A 4 -14.13 -0.82 -42.32
C ILE A 4 -14.21 -1.26 -40.85
N PRO A 5 -15.06 -2.23 -40.45
CA PRO A 5 -15.07 -2.68 -39.05
C PRO A 5 -13.77 -3.40 -38.66
N LEU A 6 -13.14 -4.13 -39.59
CA LEU A 6 -11.87 -4.82 -39.31
C LEU A 6 -10.72 -3.84 -39.11
N SER A 7 -10.62 -2.79 -39.92
CA SER A 7 -9.58 -1.76 -39.77
C SER A 7 -9.74 -0.97 -38.47
N LEU A 8 -10.98 -0.65 -38.07
CA LEU A 8 -11.28 -0.04 -36.77
C LEU A 8 -10.87 -0.93 -35.59
N LEU A 9 -11.14 -2.23 -35.67
CA LEU A 9 -10.76 -3.18 -34.61
C LEU A 9 -9.24 -3.30 -34.49
N CYS A 10 -8.52 -3.39 -35.61
CA CYS A 10 -7.06 -3.39 -35.63
C CYS A 10 -6.47 -2.10 -35.07
N ALA A 11 -7.02 -0.94 -35.46
CA ALA A 11 -6.58 0.36 -34.95
C ALA A 11 -6.81 0.48 -33.44
N LEU A 12 -7.94 0.01 -32.93
CA LEU A 12 -8.23 -0.03 -31.50
C LEU A 12 -7.27 -0.95 -30.74
N GLY A 13 -6.98 -2.14 -31.29
CA GLY A 13 -6.02 -3.07 -30.70
C GLY A 13 -4.61 -2.49 -30.62
N LEU A 14 -4.16 -1.81 -31.68
CA LEU A 14 -2.87 -1.12 -31.70
C LEU A 14 -2.83 0.03 -30.69
N LEU A 15 -3.90 0.80 -30.57
CA LEU A 15 -4.00 1.91 -29.61
C LEU A 15 -3.95 1.39 -28.16
N LEU A 16 -4.72 0.35 -27.84
CA LEU A 16 -4.74 -0.25 -26.52
C LEU A 16 -3.40 -0.90 -26.17
N GLY A 17 -2.78 -1.61 -27.13
CA GLY A 17 -1.45 -2.18 -26.95
C GLY A 17 -0.39 -1.11 -26.70
N TYR A 18 -0.45 0.01 -27.45
CA TYR A 18 0.45 1.14 -27.25
C TYR A 18 0.27 1.78 -25.86
N LEU A 19 -0.96 2.03 -25.43
CA LEU A 19 -1.25 2.58 -24.10
C LEU A 19 -0.77 1.65 -22.99
N PHE A 20 -0.96 0.34 -23.15
CA PHE A 20 -0.50 -0.66 -22.18
C PHE A 20 1.04 -0.70 -22.07
N LEU A 21 1.73 -0.62 -23.20
CA LEU A 21 3.21 -0.66 -23.25
C LEU A 21 3.85 0.65 -22.78
N THR A 22 3.15 1.79 -22.87
CA THR A 22 3.69 3.11 -22.54
C THR A 22 3.20 3.68 -21.21
N ALA A 23 2.24 3.03 -20.56
CA ALA A 23 1.80 3.38 -19.21
C ALA A 23 3.00 3.28 -18.24
N LYS A 24 3.53 4.43 -17.83
CA LYS A 24 4.53 4.49 -16.77
C LYS A 24 3.84 4.20 -15.44
N PRO A 25 4.39 3.30 -14.60
CA PRO A 25 3.91 3.15 -13.24
C PRO A 25 3.92 4.50 -12.54
N GLU A 26 2.81 4.85 -11.90
CA GLU A 26 2.70 6.09 -11.15
C GLU A 26 3.72 6.09 -10.00
N ALA A 27 4.48 7.18 -9.88
CA ALA A 27 5.62 7.27 -8.99
C ALA A 27 5.22 6.98 -7.53
N SER A 28 6.13 6.34 -6.79
CA SER A 28 5.98 6.08 -5.36
C SER A 28 7.29 6.42 -4.65
N THR A 29 7.20 7.02 -3.47
CA THR A 29 8.35 7.29 -2.61
C THR A 29 9.04 5.97 -2.24
N PRO A 30 10.36 5.84 -2.40
CA PRO A 30 11.07 4.60 -2.07
C PRO A 30 10.88 4.15 -0.61
N LEU A 31 10.96 2.84 -0.37
CA LEU A 31 10.98 2.28 0.98
C LEU A 31 12.05 2.95 1.83
N GLY A 32 11.70 3.37 3.05
CA GLY A 32 12.61 4.08 3.94
C GLY A 32 12.88 5.54 3.57
N ALA A 33 12.27 6.09 2.51
CA ALA A 33 12.27 7.54 2.26
C ALA A 33 10.99 8.20 2.81
N SER A 34 11.09 9.49 3.11
CA SER A 34 9.96 10.29 3.60
C SER A 34 9.16 10.85 2.42
N ALA A 35 7.84 10.65 2.44
CA ALA A 35 6.88 11.32 1.58
C ALA A 35 6.23 12.48 2.32
N ALA A 36 5.87 13.53 1.59
CA ALA A 36 4.99 14.57 2.12
C ALA A 36 3.56 14.03 2.25
N VAL A 37 2.90 14.36 3.36
CA VAL A 37 1.48 14.14 3.61
C VAL A 37 0.88 15.44 4.15
N PRO A 38 -0.44 15.66 4.09
CA PRO A 38 -1.04 16.85 4.69
C PRO A 38 -0.62 16.97 6.16
N GLY A 39 0.01 18.10 6.51
CA GLY A 39 0.44 18.37 7.87
C GLY A 39 1.85 17.91 8.23
N GLY A 40 2.54 17.16 7.37
CA GLY A 40 3.91 16.70 7.65
C GLY A 40 4.46 15.64 6.71
N THR A 41 5.06 14.60 7.28
CA THR A 41 5.70 13.51 6.50
C THR A 41 5.29 12.13 6.97
N ALA A 42 5.34 11.17 6.05
CA ALA A 42 5.17 9.74 6.31
C ALA A 42 6.32 8.94 5.71
N ARG A 43 6.79 7.91 6.42
CA ARG A 43 7.88 7.04 5.97
C ARG A 43 7.53 5.59 6.31
N VAL A 44 7.63 4.70 5.34
CA VAL A 44 7.60 3.25 5.64
C VAL A 44 8.95 2.90 6.25
N SER A 45 8.93 2.60 7.55
CA SER A 45 10.11 2.25 8.33
C SER A 45 10.50 0.79 8.12
N ASP A 46 9.52 -0.11 8.00
CA ASP A 46 9.76 -1.53 7.79
C ASP A 46 8.55 -2.27 7.20
N VAL A 47 8.80 -3.43 6.60
CA VAL A 47 7.80 -4.39 6.13
C VAL A 47 8.20 -5.78 6.61
N VAL A 48 7.48 -6.30 7.60
CA VAL A 48 7.87 -7.51 8.33
C VAL A 48 6.87 -8.64 8.04
N PRO A 49 7.29 -9.83 7.60
CA PRO A 49 6.41 -10.99 7.52
C PRO A 49 5.83 -11.33 8.90
N LEU A 50 4.50 -11.39 9.00
CA LEU A 50 3.80 -11.48 10.29
C LEU A 50 4.11 -12.77 11.04
N GLU A 51 4.22 -13.89 10.32
CA GLU A 51 4.45 -15.21 10.90
C GLU A 51 5.90 -15.43 11.35
N LYS A 52 6.82 -14.52 11.01
CA LYS A 52 8.27 -14.73 11.21
C LYS A 52 8.72 -14.50 12.65
N ASP A 53 8.14 -13.51 13.33
CA ASP A 53 8.53 -13.07 14.68
C ASP A 53 7.53 -13.48 15.76
N GLY A 54 6.44 -14.18 15.39
CA GLY A 54 5.38 -14.59 16.31
C GLY A 54 4.59 -13.43 16.91
N TRP A 55 4.69 -12.23 16.34
CA TRP A 55 3.99 -11.06 16.83
C TRP A 55 2.47 -11.21 16.68
N LEU A 56 1.75 -10.70 17.67
CA LEU A 56 0.29 -10.61 17.67
C LEU A 56 -0.12 -9.17 18.01
N PRO A 57 -1.20 -8.65 17.42
CA PRO A 57 -1.74 -7.36 17.82
C PRO A 57 -2.16 -7.37 19.30
N PRO A 58 -2.09 -6.22 20.00
CA PRO A 58 -2.52 -6.11 21.39
C PRO A 58 -4.00 -6.49 21.60
N GLU A 59 -4.83 -6.20 20.61
CA GLU A 59 -6.23 -6.62 20.57
C GLU A 59 -6.35 -7.90 19.74
N ARG A 60 -7.05 -8.92 20.27
CA ARG A 60 -7.26 -10.15 19.51
C ARG A 60 -8.13 -9.89 18.29
N VAL A 61 -7.64 -10.31 17.13
CA VAL A 61 -8.33 -10.20 15.85
C VAL A 61 -8.62 -11.61 15.34
N GLN A 62 -9.90 -12.00 15.30
CA GLN A 62 -10.30 -13.37 14.91
C GLN A 62 -9.78 -13.76 13.51
N VAL A 63 -9.73 -12.83 12.56
CA VAL A 63 -9.21 -13.12 11.22
C VAL A 63 -7.73 -13.50 11.24
N LEU A 64 -6.98 -13.11 12.29
CA LEU A 64 -5.58 -13.48 12.40
C LEU A 64 -5.36 -14.89 12.98
N ASP A 65 -6.37 -15.48 13.62
CA ASP A 65 -6.28 -16.81 14.24
C ASP A 65 -6.24 -17.95 13.21
N ALA A 66 -6.84 -17.76 12.04
CA ALA A 66 -6.99 -18.80 11.01
C ALA A 66 -5.74 -19.02 10.11
N GLY A 67 -4.64 -18.30 10.35
CA GLY A 67 -3.49 -18.27 9.45
C GLY A 67 -3.79 -17.55 8.12
N PRO A 68 -2.79 -17.36 7.23
CA PRO A 68 -3.00 -16.74 5.93
C PRO A 68 -3.75 -17.67 4.97
N SER A 69 -4.54 -17.08 4.06
CA SER A 69 -5.20 -17.85 2.98
C SER A 69 -4.18 -18.55 2.08
N ALA A 70 -4.58 -19.66 1.45
CA ALA A 70 -3.73 -20.40 0.52
C ALA A 70 -3.22 -19.49 -0.63
N GLY A 71 -1.90 -19.49 -0.86
CA GLY A 71 -1.27 -18.65 -1.90
C GLY A 71 -1.04 -17.19 -1.49
N THR A 72 -1.24 -16.86 -0.22
CA THR A 72 -0.97 -15.54 0.37
C THR A 72 0.01 -15.64 1.54
N HIS A 73 0.49 -14.49 1.99
CA HIS A 73 1.25 -14.31 3.22
C HIS A 73 0.78 -13.05 3.93
N ARG A 74 1.00 -12.92 5.24
CA ARG A 74 0.69 -11.70 5.97
C ARG A 74 1.94 -10.88 6.23
N VAL A 75 1.81 -9.57 6.13
CA VAL A 75 2.87 -8.62 6.46
C VAL A 75 2.36 -7.57 7.41
N ARG A 76 3.29 -7.08 8.24
CA ARG A 76 3.12 -5.93 9.11
C ARG A 76 3.94 -4.78 8.52
N ILE A 77 3.24 -3.74 8.06
CA ILE A 77 3.84 -2.53 7.52
C ILE A 77 3.93 -1.50 8.63
N LEU A 78 5.14 -1.04 8.92
CA LEU A 78 5.43 -0.03 9.92
C LEU A 78 5.63 1.32 9.24
N VAL A 79 4.82 2.31 9.60
CA VAL A 79 4.85 3.65 9.03
C VAL A 79 5.03 4.67 10.15
N GLN A 80 6.06 5.50 10.03
CA GLN A 80 6.27 6.62 10.93
C GLN A 80 5.68 7.88 10.30
N PHE A 81 4.84 8.58 11.06
CA PHE A 81 4.31 9.89 10.73
C PHE A 81 4.96 10.95 11.61
N THR A 82 5.28 12.11 11.04
CA THR A 82 5.81 13.26 11.77
C THR A 82 5.09 14.51 11.32
N ALA A 83 4.41 15.17 12.26
CA ALA A 83 3.69 16.40 12.02
C ALA A 83 4.66 17.60 12.03
N LEU A 84 4.70 18.34 10.93
CA LEU A 84 5.62 19.48 10.73
C LEU A 84 4.87 20.81 10.69
N ASP A 85 3.63 20.79 10.24
CA ASP A 85 2.81 21.99 10.07
C ASP A 85 1.98 22.29 11.33
N GLY A 86 1.52 23.53 11.47
CA GLY A 86 0.75 23.98 12.64
C GLY A 86 -0.60 23.28 12.84
N GLU A 87 -1.25 22.86 11.75
CA GLU A 87 -2.49 22.08 11.79
C GLU A 87 -2.25 20.62 12.25
N GLY A 88 -1.01 20.15 12.16
CA GLY A 88 -0.64 18.78 12.48
C GLY A 88 -1.20 17.75 11.49
N ILE A 89 -1.25 16.48 11.90
CA ILE A 89 -1.70 15.36 11.05
C ILE A 89 -2.94 14.72 11.65
N GLY A 90 -4.02 14.66 10.87
CA GLY A 90 -5.18 13.80 11.14
C GLY A 90 -4.95 12.41 10.54
N LEU A 91 -4.52 11.45 11.35
CA LEU A 91 -4.20 10.10 10.92
C LEU A 91 -5.44 9.20 11.03
N ASP A 92 -5.80 8.54 9.92
CA ASP A 92 -6.77 7.44 9.88
C ASP A 92 -6.14 6.27 9.11
N THR A 93 -5.68 5.24 9.83
CA THR A 93 -4.98 4.10 9.22
C THR A 93 -5.91 3.20 8.40
N SER A 94 -7.23 3.29 8.59
CA SER A 94 -8.22 2.53 7.81
C SER A 94 -8.34 3.03 6.36
N GLN A 95 -7.90 4.27 6.10
CA GLN A 95 -7.93 4.87 4.76
C GLN A 95 -6.79 4.39 3.86
N PHE A 96 -5.77 3.73 4.43
CA PHE A 96 -4.68 3.17 3.67
C PHE A 96 -5.08 1.86 2.98
N ALA A 97 -4.42 1.56 1.86
CA ALA A 97 -4.56 0.30 1.16
C ALA A 97 -3.27 -0.05 0.42
N VAL A 98 -3.06 -1.35 0.21
CA VAL A 98 -1.97 -1.83 -0.66
C VAL A 98 -2.48 -1.97 -2.09
N THR A 99 -1.78 -1.35 -3.03
CA THR A 99 -2.03 -1.38 -4.48
C THR A 99 -0.82 -1.91 -5.25
N GLY A 100 -0.95 -2.09 -6.56
CA GLY A 100 0.08 -2.71 -7.44
C GLY A 100 -0.25 -4.15 -7.89
N LEU A 101 -1.43 -4.67 -7.53
CA LEU A 101 -1.89 -6.03 -7.87
C LEU A 101 -2.79 -6.09 -9.11
N GLY A 102 -2.55 -5.22 -10.10
CA GLY A 102 -3.26 -5.19 -11.37
C GLY A 102 -4.60 -4.43 -11.35
N ALA A 103 -5.53 -4.74 -10.42
CA ALA A 103 -6.84 -4.06 -10.40
C ALA A 103 -7.54 -3.95 -9.02
N GLY A 104 -6.90 -4.39 -7.94
CA GLY A 104 -7.51 -4.35 -6.59
C GLY A 104 -6.64 -3.60 -5.59
N SER A 105 -7.30 -2.90 -4.66
CA SER A 105 -6.68 -2.39 -3.44
C SER A 105 -7.02 -3.33 -2.27
N ILE A 106 -6.04 -3.63 -1.43
CA ILE A 106 -6.21 -4.48 -0.25
C ILE A 106 -6.20 -3.59 0.98
N ARG A 107 -7.28 -3.65 1.77
CA ARG A 107 -7.41 -2.94 3.05
C ARG A 107 -6.68 -3.72 4.17
N PRO A 108 -6.23 -3.03 5.23
CA PRO A 108 -5.61 -3.72 6.35
C PRO A 108 -6.61 -4.64 7.06
N LEU A 109 -6.17 -5.85 7.41
CA LEU A 109 -6.89 -6.76 8.30
C LEU A 109 -6.95 -6.21 9.73
N TRP A 110 -5.91 -5.46 10.11
CA TRP A 110 -5.80 -4.78 11.38
C TRP A 110 -4.88 -3.56 11.25
N ALA A 111 -5.15 -2.51 12.01
CA ALA A 111 -4.29 -1.34 12.04
C ALA A 111 -4.34 -0.64 13.41
N ALA A 112 -3.19 -0.10 13.85
CA ALA A 112 -3.11 0.77 15.01
C ALA A 112 -2.08 1.90 14.79
N PRO A 113 -2.31 3.11 15.30
CA PRO A 113 -3.58 3.56 15.88
C PRO A 113 -4.67 3.58 14.79
N GLY A 114 -5.93 3.31 15.13
CA GLY A 114 -7.02 3.39 14.16
C GLY A 114 -7.20 4.83 13.67
N LYS A 115 -7.38 5.75 14.61
CA LYS A 115 -7.35 7.20 14.37
C LYS A 115 -6.48 7.89 15.40
N ALA A 116 -5.76 8.92 14.99
CA ALA A 116 -4.96 9.75 15.88
C ALA A 116 -4.88 11.18 15.34
N GLN A 117 -4.68 12.14 16.24
CA GLN A 117 -4.34 13.52 15.88
C GLN A 117 -2.94 13.81 16.40
N LEU A 118 -2.03 14.16 15.50
CA LEU A 118 -0.67 14.58 15.83
C LEU A 118 -0.60 16.10 15.77
N ARG A 119 0.02 16.73 16.77
CA ARG A 119 0.30 18.17 16.76
C ARG A 119 1.68 18.42 16.17
N GLN A 120 1.97 19.67 15.80
CA GLN A 120 3.28 20.04 15.31
C GLN A 120 4.41 19.56 16.24
N GLY A 121 5.39 18.87 15.67
CA GLY A 121 6.52 18.28 16.39
C GLY A 121 6.27 16.87 16.93
N ASP A 122 5.02 16.38 16.93
CA ASP A 122 4.71 15.02 17.32
C ASP A 122 5.08 14.02 16.21
N SER A 123 5.48 12.82 16.63
CA SER A 123 5.60 11.65 15.77
C SER A 123 4.74 10.51 16.29
N ALA A 124 4.23 9.69 15.38
CA ALA A 124 3.56 8.45 15.73
C ALA A 124 3.92 7.32 14.78
N ASP A 125 4.12 6.14 15.35
CA ASP A 125 4.30 4.91 14.59
C ASP A 125 2.94 4.24 14.41
N ALA A 126 2.62 3.93 13.15
CA ALA A 126 1.47 3.14 12.76
C ALA A 126 1.91 1.76 12.30
N THR A 127 1.12 0.76 12.68
CA THR A 127 1.29 -0.63 12.31
C THR A 127 0.05 -1.07 11.57
N MET A 128 0.21 -1.57 10.34
CA MET A 128 -0.90 -2.08 9.53
C MET A 128 -0.59 -3.50 9.06
N VAL A 129 -1.53 -4.42 9.27
CA VAL A 129 -1.40 -5.83 8.88
C VAL A 129 -2.21 -6.07 7.62
N PHE A 130 -1.57 -6.64 6.60
CA PHE A 130 -2.20 -6.99 5.33
C PHE A 130 -1.98 -8.46 5.02
N GLU A 131 -2.93 -9.08 4.33
CA GLU A 131 -2.73 -10.35 3.64
C GLU A 131 -2.52 -10.09 2.15
N LEU A 132 -1.39 -10.54 1.62
CA LEU A 132 -0.92 -10.22 0.27
C LEU A 132 -0.69 -11.50 -0.54
N PRO A 133 -0.98 -11.50 -1.86
CA PRO A 133 -0.65 -12.64 -2.72
C PRO A 133 0.85 -12.91 -2.78
N ASN A 134 1.25 -14.18 -2.85
CA ASN A 134 2.65 -14.61 -3.05
C ASN A 134 3.09 -14.36 -4.51
N ARG A 135 3.30 -13.09 -4.88
CA ARG A 135 3.66 -12.70 -6.26
C ARG A 135 4.72 -11.63 -6.25
N ALA A 136 5.88 -11.87 -6.84
CA ALA A 136 6.98 -10.91 -6.95
C ALA A 136 6.62 -9.64 -7.76
N VAL A 137 5.89 -8.71 -7.16
CA VAL A 137 5.52 -7.41 -7.71
C VAL A 137 5.88 -6.29 -6.75
N ALA A 138 6.17 -5.11 -7.29
CA ALA A 138 6.32 -3.90 -6.48
C ALA A 138 4.94 -3.48 -5.95
N LEU A 139 4.80 -3.46 -4.64
CA LEU A 139 3.58 -3.01 -3.98
C LEU A 139 3.75 -1.59 -3.46
N VAL A 140 2.64 -0.87 -3.43
CA VAL A 140 2.56 0.50 -2.95
C VAL A 140 1.55 0.54 -1.82
N LEU A 141 1.93 1.13 -0.70
CA LEU A 141 1.00 1.58 0.31
C LEU A 141 0.47 2.95 -0.13
N GLU A 142 -0.78 2.96 -0.51
CA GLU A 142 -1.52 4.15 -0.90
C GLU A 142 -2.28 4.68 0.32
N GLY A 143 -2.03 5.95 0.64
CA GLY A 143 -2.68 6.68 1.72
C GLY A 143 -3.62 7.76 1.20
N PRO A 144 -4.23 8.55 2.10
CA PRO A 144 -5.02 9.71 1.72
C PRO A 144 -4.22 10.68 0.83
N ASP A 145 -4.96 11.46 0.03
CA ASP A 145 -4.43 12.46 -0.91
C ASP A 145 -3.41 11.92 -1.91
N ASN A 146 -3.61 10.66 -2.35
CA ASN A 146 -2.74 9.95 -3.29
C ASN A 146 -1.29 9.85 -2.79
N THR A 147 -1.08 9.80 -1.48
CA THR A 147 0.23 9.50 -0.90
C THR A 147 0.62 8.09 -1.32
N ARG A 148 1.79 7.93 -1.94
CA ARG A 148 2.25 6.63 -2.48
C ARG A 148 3.62 6.27 -1.91
N LEU A 149 3.65 5.25 -1.06
CA LEU A 149 4.85 4.75 -0.40
C LEU A 149 5.18 3.35 -0.91
N SER A 150 6.39 3.15 -1.46
CA SER A 150 6.83 1.85 -1.95
C SER A 150 7.10 0.89 -0.81
N LEU A 151 6.65 -0.35 -0.95
CA LEU A 151 6.94 -1.46 -0.03
C LEU A 151 8.15 -2.29 -0.48
N GLY A 152 8.83 -1.86 -1.55
CA GLY A 152 9.93 -2.60 -2.17
C GLY A 152 9.49 -3.96 -2.74
N LEU A 153 10.48 -4.81 -3.02
CA LEU A 153 10.29 -6.17 -3.54
C LEU A 153 10.51 -7.25 -2.47
N SER A 154 10.91 -6.89 -1.26
CA SER A 154 11.38 -7.84 -0.25
C SER A 154 10.28 -8.42 0.65
N HIS A 155 9.01 -8.12 0.39
CA HIS A 155 7.89 -8.67 1.17
C HIS A 155 7.54 -10.12 0.79
N HIS A 156 8.15 -10.68 -0.25
CA HIS A 156 7.66 -11.89 -0.92
C HIS A 156 8.03 -13.23 -0.28
N THR A 157 8.96 -13.30 0.67
CA THR A 157 9.33 -14.56 1.31
C THR A 157 10.01 -14.29 2.65
N GLY A 158 9.33 -14.66 3.74
CA GLY A 158 9.98 -15.13 4.97
C GLY A 158 9.94 -16.65 4.97
#